data_AF-A0A8J9RK52-F1
#
_entry.id   AF-A0A8J9RK52-F1
#
_cell.length_a   1.000
_cell.length_b   1.000
_cell.length_c   1.000
_cell.angle_alpha   90.00
_cell.angle_beta   90.00
_cell.angle_gamma   90.00
#
_symmetry.space_group_name_H-M   'P 1'
#
loop_
_entity.id
_entity.type
_entity.pdbx_description
1 polymer ?
#
loop_
_entity_poly.entity_id
_entity_poly.type
_entity_poly.pdbx_seq_one_letter_code
_entity_poly.pdbx_strand_id
1 'polypeptide(L)'
;MAEGEMMEQRRRKVPVFLRQAIRQAIGVCIAVTLGYAIMGLLGGKQKRIGLQWLQGCKWAAITIVVVAAPMLGKVTQVSVERTIGTIFGGLLGLATVLLGHGFGQDEDIAITGFVAFLVGFGAVCVGYALSLDYSAKLFVMTFVLVVMGSNEPADASLVALTRIVGIVGGVMLMLMLSVCVFPKSASHQAADNMAEAMIDLVNLSKLAWHATNGNTEKQETKQRMERARQPDGYVLLQQEDDDSARKAASDRREAAEVECEKMLMCVYDKLVKCDELLPVAANEVYFKTFRGRWCFLPALPWLRVSCLGTPGSWRIPQREMHDLATCMRRVARVLWALHVTFQEGFEGEVALVLRRHFPPTLLKDLQASSQGALVELAQAFPYQPAASSLGLTRFTQVVSDLIRISEEQRRSAVQSLRRGGVSRQPSSDKLSRFNSNLSGFSAPVGTNGFHGPASPSSSVLGAPPRLADLSSSGLHHNEAAAAAPGRSMQWQSAQDTGMGPGVVQSEGTPLDEEDLESIAEALDIFPPTSAGYASKVRWFSFQFLMQQLAEEMKDMHTATQLVLAALPKPPKKRRPGTRGLLLPQ
;
A
#
# COMPACT_ATOMS: atom_id res chain seq x y z
N MET A 1 -25.37 -0.86 18.77
CA MET A 1 -25.31 -2.34 18.93
C MET A 1 -24.12 -2.97 18.20
N ALA A 2 -23.84 -2.65 16.92
CA ALA A 2 -22.68 -3.20 16.20
C ALA A 2 -21.31 -2.86 16.83
N GLU A 3 -21.14 -1.67 17.43
CA GLU A 3 -19.90 -1.31 18.14
C GLU A 3 -19.66 -2.11 19.43
N GLY A 4 -20.73 -2.51 20.13
CA GLY A 4 -20.64 -3.29 21.37
C GLY A 4 -20.16 -4.71 21.12
N GLU A 5 -20.68 -5.37 20.09
CA GLU A 5 -20.22 -6.71 19.69
C GLU A 5 -18.78 -6.67 19.14
N MET A 6 -18.41 -5.62 18.41
CA MET A 6 -17.07 -5.45 17.86
C MET A 6 -16.00 -5.19 18.95
N MET A 7 -16.36 -4.46 20.01
CA MET A 7 -15.50 -4.28 21.20
C MET A 7 -15.32 -5.56 22.00
N GLU A 8 -16.37 -6.37 22.15
CA GLU A 8 -16.28 -7.65 22.86
C GLU A 8 -15.49 -8.70 22.07
N GLN A 9 -15.55 -8.64 20.73
CA GLN A 9 -14.71 -9.44 19.83
C GLN A 9 -13.23 -9.02 19.86
N ARG A 10 -12.91 -7.76 20.19
CA ARG A 10 -11.54 -7.30 20.44
C ARG A 10 -10.97 -7.79 21.78
N ARG A 11 -11.79 -7.86 22.84
CA ARG A 11 -11.32 -8.20 24.21
C ARG A 11 -10.94 -9.67 24.45
N ARG A 12 -11.21 -10.60 23.53
CA ARG A 12 -10.80 -12.02 23.67
C ARG A 12 -9.96 -12.54 22.51
N LYS A 13 -9.17 -11.69 21.84
CA LYS A 13 -8.18 -12.18 20.88
C LYS A 13 -6.99 -12.75 21.65
N VAL A 14 -7.04 -14.06 21.92
CA VAL A 14 -5.87 -14.83 22.39
C VAL A 14 -4.66 -14.44 21.52
N PRO A 15 -3.53 -14.00 22.12
CA PRO A 15 -2.37 -13.56 21.36
C PRO A 15 -1.91 -14.58 20.35
N VAL A 16 -1.41 -14.13 19.20
CA VAL A 16 -1.02 -15.01 18.09
C VAL A 16 0.04 -16.03 18.53
N PHE A 17 1.02 -15.58 19.33
CA PHE A 17 2.08 -16.45 19.87
C PHE A 17 1.50 -17.54 20.77
N LEU A 18 0.48 -17.24 21.58
CA LEU A 18 -0.11 -18.20 22.50
C LEU A 18 -0.89 -19.29 21.75
N ARG A 19 -1.61 -18.94 20.69
CA ARG A 19 -2.28 -19.93 19.83
C ARG A 19 -1.27 -20.87 19.15
N GLN A 20 -0.13 -20.33 18.73
CA GLN A 20 0.95 -21.12 18.14
C GLN A 20 1.56 -22.07 19.17
N ALA A 21 1.87 -21.57 20.38
CA ALA A 21 2.41 -22.37 21.47
C ALA A 21 1.47 -23.52 21.86
N ILE A 22 0.15 -23.26 21.95
CA ILE A 22 -0.85 -24.29 22.24
C ILE A 22 -0.85 -25.39 21.16
N ARG A 23 -0.85 -25.01 19.87
CA ARG A 23 -0.80 -25.99 18.77
C ARG A 23 0.46 -26.85 18.82
N GLN A 24 1.61 -26.22 19.02
CA GLN A 24 2.91 -26.92 19.14
C GLN A 24 2.91 -27.88 20.32
N ALA A 25 2.48 -27.43 21.50
CA ALA A 25 2.44 -28.24 22.72
C ALA A 25 1.53 -29.47 22.56
N ILE A 26 0.32 -29.28 21.99
CA ILE A 26 -0.60 -30.39 21.70
C ILE A 26 0.03 -31.38 20.71
N GLY A 27 0.62 -30.88 19.62
CA GLY A 27 1.24 -31.76 18.62
C GLY A 27 2.42 -32.57 19.16
N VAL A 28 3.31 -31.95 19.92
CA VAL A 28 4.44 -32.63 20.58
C VAL A 28 3.92 -33.65 21.60
N CYS A 29 2.92 -33.30 22.40
CA CYS A 29 2.30 -34.21 23.35
C CYS A 29 1.72 -35.45 22.66
N ILE A 30 0.96 -35.26 21.57
CA ILE A 30 0.39 -36.36 20.78
C ILE A 30 1.50 -37.26 20.20
N ALA A 31 2.52 -36.67 19.58
CA ALA A 31 3.61 -37.44 18.96
C ALA A 31 4.38 -38.28 19.99
N VAL A 32 4.72 -37.70 21.14
CA VAL A 32 5.47 -38.38 22.21
C VAL A 32 4.63 -39.47 22.87
N THR A 33 3.37 -39.19 23.22
CA THR A 33 2.48 -40.17 23.85
C THR A 33 2.21 -41.36 22.93
N LEU A 34 1.98 -41.11 21.64
CA LEU A 34 1.80 -42.16 20.63
C LEU A 34 3.06 -43.04 20.48
N GLY A 35 4.26 -42.44 20.54
CA GLY A 35 5.52 -43.18 20.48
C GLY A 35 5.69 -44.16 21.65
N TYR A 36 5.48 -43.70 22.88
CA TYR A 36 5.60 -44.55 24.08
C TYR A 36 4.47 -45.57 24.20
N ALA A 37 3.24 -45.21 23.84
CA ALA A 37 2.11 -46.14 23.86
C ALA A 37 2.35 -47.33 22.92
N ILE A 38 2.76 -47.07 21.67
CA ILE A 38 3.05 -48.13 20.69
C ILE A 38 4.27 -48.96 21.11
N MET A 39 5.31 -48.33 21.68
CA MET A 39 6.46 -49.06 22.22
C MET A 39 6.05 -50.02 23.35
N GLY A 40 5.15 -49.60 24.25
CA GLY A 40 4.62 -50.46 25.31
C GLY A 40 3.79 -51.62 24.77
N LEU A 41 2.96 -51.38 23.75
CA LEU A 41 2.14 -52.41 23.10
C LEU A 41 2.97 -53.47 22.36
N LEU A 42 4.13 -53.09 21.80
CA LEU A 42 5.04 -53.98 21.09
C LEU A 42 6.03 -54.72 22.02
N GLY A 43 5.86 -54.59 23.35
CA GLY A 43 6.74 -55.13 24.38
C GLY A 43 6.78 -56.67 24.40
N GLY A 44 7.77 -57.25 23.74
CA GLY A 44 7.99 -58.69 23.65
C GLY A 44 8.92 -59.03 22.49
N LYS A 45 8.41 -59.73 21.47
CA LYS A 45 9.20 -60.22 20.32
C LYS A 45 9.61 -59.14 19.30
N GLN A 46 9.05 -57.93 19.35
CA GLN A 46 9.25 -56.87 18.33
C GLN A 46 9.92 -55.60 18.86
N LYS A 47 10.82 -55.73 19.85
CA LYS A 47 11.53 -54.59 20.47
C LYS A 47 12.25 -53.70 19.45
N ARG A 48 12.81 -54.27 18.38
CA ARG A 48 13.48 -53.54 17.29
C ARG A 48 12.53 -52.58 16.55
N ILE A 49 11.33 -53.06 16.20
CA ILE A 49 10.30 -52.26 15.51
C ILE A 49 9.78 -51.16 16.42
N GLY A 50 9.55 -51.47 17.70
CA GLY A 50 9.11 -50.48 18.69
C GLY A 50 10.12 -49.34 18.88
N LEU A 51 11.42 -49.63 18.91
CA LEU A 51 12.47 -48.61 18.99
C LEU A 51 12.49 -47.70 17.75
N GLN A 52 12.35 -48.28 16.55
CA GLN A 52 12.33 -47.54 15.29
C GLN A 52 11.08 -46.66 15.15
N TRP A 53 9.92 -47.15 15.60
CA TRP A 53 8.70 -46.36 15.70
C TRP A 53 8.88 -45.17 16.64
N LEU A 54 9.45 -45.39 17.83
CA LEU A 54 9.74 -44.32 18.78
C LEU A 54 10.68 -43.27 18.17
N GLN A 55 11.69 -43.69 17.40
CA GLN A 55 12.54 -42.75 16.66
C GLN A 55 11.73 -41.94 15.65
N GLY A 56 10.85 -42.57 14.86
CA GLY A 56 9.93 -41.87 13.97
C GLY A 56 9.08 -40.81 14.69
N CYS A 57 8.52 -41.15 15.86
CA CYS A 57 7.77 -40.20 16.69
C CYS A 57 8.63 -39.03 17.21
N LYS A 58 9.90 -39.25 17.54
CA LYS A 58 10.83 -38.16 17.91
C LYS A 58 11.01 -37.19 16.73
N TRP A 59 11.20 -37.70 15.52
CA TRP A 59 11.28 -36.86 14.31
C TRP A 59 9.99 -36.13 13.99
N ALA A 60 8.84 -36.77 14.23
CA ALA A 60 7.54 -36.12 14.14
C ALA A 60 7.43 -34.94 15.11
N ALA A 61 7.81 -35.13 16.38
CA ALA A 61 7.79 -34.07 17.40
C ALA A 61 8.70 -32.89 17.03
N ILE A 62 9.94 -33.15 16.58
CA ILE A 62 10.86 -32.10 16.11
C ILE A 62 10.25 -31.36 14.91
N THR A 63 9.65 -32.09 13.98
CA THR A 63 9.02 -31.53 12.77
C THR A 63 7.85 -30.61 13.11
N ILE A 64 7.01 -30.99 14.07
CA ILE A 64 5.90 -30.17 14.55
C ILE A 64 6.40 -28.81 15.05
N VAL A 65 7.49 -28.80 15.83
CA VAL A 65 8.08 -27.54 16.34
C VAL A 65 8.61 -26.68 15.20
N VAL A 66 9.35 -27.27 14.26
CA VAL A 66 10.01 -26.52 13.18
C VAL A 66 9.03 -26.00 12.12
N VAL A 67 7.99 -26.77 11.79
CA VAL A 67 7.00 -26.41 10.75
C VAL A 67 5.91 -25.48 11.29
N ALA A 68 5.81 -25.33 12.61
CA ALA A 68 4.79 -24.49 13.21
C ALA A 68 5.00 -23.01 12.91
N ALA A 69 4.00 -22.43 12.25
CA ALA A 69 3.94 -21.02 11.88
C ALA A 69 2.57 -20.44 12.26
N PRO A 70 2.46 -19.10 12.40
CA PRO A 70 1.21 -18.46 12.79
C PRO A 70 0.11 -18.55 11.72
N MET A 71 0.47 -18.65 10.43
CA MET A 71 -0.48 -18.68 9.31
C MET A 71 -0.51 -20.05 8.62
N LEU A 72 -1.70 -20.51 8.22
CA LEU A 72 -1.89 -21.81 7.56
C LEU A 72 -1.11 -21.94 6.25
N GLY A 73 -1.13 -20.91 5.40
CA GLY A 73 -0.37 -20.91 4.14
C GLY A 73 1.14 -21.09 4.34
N LYS A 74 1.71 -20.47 5.38
CA LYS A 74 3.15 -20.58 5.70
C LYS A 74 3.50 -21.96 6.25
N VAL A 75 2.67 -22.53 7.12
CA VAL A 75 2.83 -23.92 7.60
C VAL A 75 2.86 -24.87 6.40
N THR A 76 1.94 -24.69 5.45
CA THR A 76 1.84 -25.52 4.25
C THR A 76 3.11 -25.46 3.40
N GLN A 77 3.58 -24.26 3.08
CA GLN A 77 4.79 -24.06 2.31
C GLN A 77 6.01 -24.74 2.96
N VAL A 78 6.28 -24.41 4.23
CA VAL A 78 7.42 -24.97 4.98
C VAL A 78 7.30 -26.49 5.11
N SER A 79 6.08 -27.00 5.25
CA SER A 79 5.83 -28.44 5.35
C SER A 79 6.11 -29.17 4.04
N VAL A 80 5.72 -28.59 2.90
CA VAL A 80 5.93 -29.18 1.57
C VAL A 80 7.42 -29.21 1.25
N GLU A 81 8.12 -28.09 1.44
CA GLU A 81 9.58 -28.01 1.22
C GLU A 81 10.33 -29.04 2.06
N ARG A 82 9.90 -29.24 3.32
CA ARG A 82 10.46 -30.24 4.23
C ARG A 82 10.16 -31.67 3.83
N THR A 83 8.92 -31.96 3.44
CA THR A 83 8.52 -33.30 2.97
C THR A 83 9.28 -33.68 1.71
N ILE A 84 9.37 -32.78 0.73
CA ILE A 84 10.10 -32.99 -0.53
C ILE A 84 11.59 -33.27 -0.23
N GLY A 85 12.26 -32.37 0.50
CA GLY A 85 13.68 -32.52 0.80
C GLY A 85 13.98 -33.84 1.54
N THR A 86 13.13 -34.21 2.49
CA THR A 86 13.28 -35.46 3.25
C THR A 86 13.09 -36.71 2.39
N ILE A 87 12.06 -36.74 1.54
CA ILE A 87 11.79 -37.91 0.68
C ILE A 87 12.94 -38.10 -0.30
N PHE A 88 13.34 -37.06 -1.02
CA PHE A 88 14.44 -37.17 -2.00
C PHE A 88 15.79 -37.45 -1.33
N GLY A 89 16.09 -36.80 -0.20
CA GLY A 89 17.33 -37.02 0.52
C GLY A 89 17.42 -38.43 1.11
N GLY A 90 16.31 -38.94 1.66
CA GLY A 90 16.23 -40.29 2.19
C GLY A 90 16.34 -41.37 1.11
N LEU A 91 15.67 -41.20 -0.04
CA LEU A 91 15.75 -42.12 -1.16
C LEU A 91 17.14 -42.13 -1.80
N LEU A 92 17.76 -40.97 -2.01
CA LEU A 92 19.11 -40.89 -2.58
C LEU A 92 20.16 -41.43 -1.60
N GLY A 93 20.00 -41.18 -0.29
CA GLY A 93 20.86 -41.76 0.74
C GLY A 93 20.78 -43.29 0.74
N LEU A 94 19.57 -43.84 0.65
CA LEU A 94 19.36 -45.28 0.53
C LEU A 94 20.02 -45.84 -0.75
N ALA A 95 19.83 -45.18 -1.89
CA ALA A 95 20.46 -45.58 -3.15
C ALA A 95 21.99 -45.58 -3.05
N THR A 96 22.57 -44.58 -2.36
CA THR A 96 24.03 -44.49 -2.17
C THR A 96 24.56 -45.65 -1.32
N VAL A 97 23.87 -46.00 -0.23
CA VAL A 97 24.27 -47.16 0.61
C VAL A 97 24.14 -48.48 -0.16
N LEU A 98 23.09 -48.64 -0.97
CA LEU A 98 22.90 -49.85 -1.79
C LEU A 98 23.98 -49.98 -2.88
N LEU A 99 24.37 -48.86 -3.51
CA LEU A 99 25.44 -48.84 -4.50
C LEU A 99 26.80 -49.11 -3.84
N GLY A 100 27.09 -48.49 -2.70
CA GLY A 100 28.35 -48.69 -1.96
C GLY A 100 28.58 -50.15 -1.59
N HIS A 101 27.54 -50.86 -1.11
CA HIS A 101 27.63 -52.28 -0.80
C HIS A 101 28.07 -53.16 -1.99
N GLY A 102 27.85 -52.71 -3.23
CA GLY A 102 28.30 -53.40 -4.43
C GLY A 102 29.81 -53.26 -4.73
N PHE A 103 30.50 -52.27 -4.16
CA PHE A 103 31.90 -51.93 -4.48
C PHE A 103 32.95 -52.53 -3.52
N GLY A 104 32.54 -53.18 -2.43
CA GLY A 104 33.43 -53.88 -1.51
C GLY A 104 33.85 -53.05 -0.29
N GLN A 105 34.04 -53.73 0.85
CA GLN A 105 34.05 -53.13 2.20
C GLN A 105 35.22 -52.17 2.52
N ASP A 106 36.37 -52.30 1.84
CA ASP A 106 37.61 -51.63 2.27
C ASP A 106 37.80 -50.21 1.67
N GLU A 107 37.12 -49.86 0.56
CA GLU A 107 37.21 -48.52 -0.07
C GLU A 107 36.00 -47.61 0.23
N ASP A 108 35.04 -48.09 1.01
CA ASP A 108 33.71 -47.49 1.15
C ASP A 108 33.70 -46.07 1.75
N ILE A 109 34.60 -45.76 2.69
CA ILE A 109 34.53 -44.49 3.45
C ILE A 109 34.90 -43.28 2.59
N ALA A 110 35.99 -43.38 1.80
CA ALA A 110 36.47 -42.27 0.98
C ALA A 110 35.52 -41.98 -0.18
N ILE A 111 35.02 -43.03 -0.84
CA ILE A 111 34.06 -42.92 -1.93
C ILE A 111 32.74 -42.33 -1.41
N THR A 112 32.24 -42.83 -0.28
CA THR A 112 31.00 -42.32 0.34
C THR A 112 31.14 -40.85 0.73
N GLY A 113 32.29 -40.45 1.29
CA GLY A 113 32.59 -39.05 1.60
C GLY A 113 32.61 -38.14 0.37
N PHE A 114 33.21 -38.59 -0.73
CA PHE A 114 33.25 -37.85 -1.99
C PHE A 114 31.86 -37.73 -2.64
N VAL A 115 31.08 -38.81 -2.65
CA VAL A 115 29.68 -38.79 -3.13
C VAL A 115 28.85 -37.83 -2.26
N ALA A 116 29.02 -37.87 -0.94
CA ALA A 116 28.32 -36.96 -0.04
C ALA A 116 28.67 -35.48 -0.30
N PHE A 117 29.95 -35.19 -0.60
CA PHE A 117 30.38 -33.87 -1.02
C PHE A 117 29.71 -33.42 -2.31
N LEU A 118 29.71 -34.25 -3.36
CA LEU A 118 29.10 -33.94 -4.65
C LEU A 118 27.59 -33.73 -4.54
N VAL A 119 26.90 -34.61 -3.81
CA VAL A 119 25.45 -34.50 -3.56
C VAL A 119 25.14 -33.24 -2.75
N GLY A 120 25.94 -32.95 -1.72
CA GLY A 120 25.80 -31.74 -0.92
C GLY A 120 25.97 -30.46 -1.74
N PHE A 121 27.06 -30.36 -2.51
CA PHE A 121 27.33 -29.22 -3.38
C PHE A 121 26.27 -29.06 -4.47
N GLY A 122 25.90 -30.15 -5.14
CA GLY A 122 24.86 -30.16 -6.16
C GLY A 122 23.51 -29.72 -5.62
N ALA A 123 23.12 -30.19 -4.43
CA ALA A 123 21.88 -29.79 -3.77
C ALA A 123 21.86 -28.29 -3.44
N VAL A 124 22.97 -27.71 -2.99
CA VAL A 124 23.07 -26.26 -2.74
C VAL A 124 22.95 -25.46 -4.05
N CYS A 125 23.62 -25.90 -5.11
CA CYS A 125 23.52 -25.24 -6.42
C CYS A 125 22.10 -25.28 -6.99
N VAL A 126 21.44 -26.44 -6.93
CA VAL A 126 20.04 -26.60 -7.37
C VAL A 126 19.08 -25.81 -6.47
N GLY A 127 19.32 -25.82 -5.16
CA GLY A 127 18.56 -25.03 -4.19
C GLY A 127 18.58 -23.54 -4.53
N TYR A 128 19.77 -23.00 -4.80
CA TYR A 128 19.95 -21.61 -5.21
C TYR A 128 19.25 -21.31 -6.55
N ALA A 129 19.45 -22.18 -7.56
CA ALA A 129 18.85 -22.00 -8.89
C ALA A 129 17.32 -22.04 -8.90
N LEU A 130 16.70 -22.80 -7.99
CA LEU A 130 15.24 -22.95 -7.88
C LEU A 130 14.64 -22.11 -6.74
N SER A 131 15.44 -21.35 -6.00
CA SER A 131 15.03 -20.65 -4.77
C SER A 131 14.39 -21.59 -3.72
N LEU A 132 14.92 -22.81 -3.61
CA LEU A 132 14.49 -23.87 -2.69
C LEU A 132 15.54 -24.12 -1.58
N ASP A 133 16.17 -23.07 -1.06
CA ASP A 133 17.31 -23.17 -0.13
C ASP A 133 17.00 -24.01 1.12
N TYR A 134 15.79 -23.89 1.66
CA TYR A 134 15.37 -24.65 2.82
C TYR A 134 15.20 -26.14 2.50
N SER A 135 14.62 -26.47 1.34
CA SER A 135 14.46 -27.86 0.89
C SER A 135 15.82 -28.51 0.61
N ALA A 136 16.75 -27.79 -0.02
CA ALA A 136 18.12 -28.24 -0.27
C ALA A 136 18.88 -28.58 1.04
N LYS A 137 18.81 -27.70 2.05
CA LYS A 137 19.43 -27.95 3.37
C LYS A 137 18.88 -29.21 4.03
N LEU A 138 17.56 -29.40 4.01
CA LEU A 138 16.91 -30.57 4.59
C LEU A 138 17.18 -31.86 3.80
N PHE A 139 17.28 -31.75 2.48
CA PHE A 139 17.71 -32.83 1.60
C PHE A 139 19.09 -33.34 1.99
N VAL A 140 20.09 -32.44 2.07
CA VAL A 140 21.47 -32.81 2.45
C VAL A 140 21.51 -33.39 3.86
N MET A 141 20.81 -32.78 4.82
CA MET A 141 20.76 -33.29 6.20
C MET A 141 20.18 -34.72 6.25
N THR A 142 19.09 -34.98 5.53
CA THR A 142 18.46 -36.30 5.51
C THR A 142 19.33 -37.33 4.79
N PHE A 143 19.94 -36.93 3.68
CA PHE A 143 20.89 -37.75 2.94
C PHE A 143 22.05 -38.21 3.84
N VAL A 144 22.73 -37.27 4.51
CA VAL A 144 23.85 -37.57 5.41
C VAL A 144 23.40 -38.47 6.57
N LEU A 145 22.23 -38.23 7.15
CA LEU A 145 21.69 -39.05 8.24
C LEU A 145 21.39 -40.49 7.82
N VAL A 146 20.96 -40.73 6.58
CA VAL A 146 20.72 -42.09 6.08
C VAL A 146 22.05 -42.78 5.77
N VAL A 147 22.96 -42.09 5.07
CA VAL A 147 24.27 -42.65 4.69
C VAL A 147 25.13 -42.97 5.92
N MET A 148 25.20 -42.05 6.90
CA MET A 148 25.99 -42.24 8.12
C MET A 148 25.27 -43.06 9.20
N GLY A 149 23.95 -43.17 9.12
CA GLY A 149 23.13 -43.81 10.15
C GLY A 149 22.98 -45.32 10.00
N SER A 150 23.44 -45.90 8.88
CA SER A 150 23.33 -47.32 8.60
C SER A 150 24.69 -48.01 8.64
N ASN A 151 24.87 -48.94 9.58
CA ASN A 151 26.03 -49.83 9.58
C ASN A 151 25.83 -51.05 8.66
N GLU A 152 24.58 -51.37 8.32
CA GLU A 152 24.20 -52.47 7.45
C GLU A 152 23.17 -52.00 6.41
N PRO A 153 23.15 -52.57 5.19
CA PRO A 153 22.21 -52.17 4.13
C PRO A 153 20.75 -52.45 4.51
N ALA A 154 20.49 -53.50 5.30
CA ALA A 154 19.16 -53.79 5.83
C ALA A 154 18.66 -52.66 6.75
N ASP A 155 19.56 -52.04 7.50
CA ASP A 155 19.24 -50.97 8.45
C ASP A 155 19.05 -49.62 7.75
N ALA A 156 19.72 -49.40 6.61
CA ALA A 156 19.57 -48.19 5.81
C ALA A 156 18.13 -47.95 5.35
N SER A 157 17.47 -49.00 4.85
CA SER A 157 16.08 -48.92 4.41
C SER A 157 15.13 -48.56 5.56
N LEU A 158 15.37 -49.13 6.75
CA LEU A 158 14.58 -48.89 7.95
C LEU A 158 14.82 -47.47 8.51
N VAL A 159 16.08 -47.00 8.50
CA VAL A 159 16.43 -45.64 8.88
C VAL A 159 15.77 -44.63 7.92
N ALA A 160 15.89 -44.82 6.61
CA ALA A 160 15.27 -43.93 5.63
C ALA A 160 13.74 -43.88 5.80
N LEU A 161 13.09 -45.06 5.90
CA LEU A 161 11.64 -45.16 6.06
C LEU A 161 11.15 -44.51 7.36
N THR A 162 11.83 -44.75 8.49
CA THR A 162 11.42 -44.16 9.78
C THR A 162 11.52 -42.63 9.78
N ARG A 163 12.50 -42.05 9.07
CA ARG A 163 12.59 -40.60 8.89
C ARG A 163 11.49 -40.05 8.01
N ILE A 164 11.25 -40.67 6.85
CA ILE A 164 10.21 -40.23 5.93
C ILE A 164 8.84 -40.30 6.62
N VAL A 165 8.50 -41.43 7.24
CA VAL A 165 7.23 -41.62 7.96
C VAL A 165 7.10 -40.67 9.14
N GLY A 166 8.16 -40.50 9.95
CA GLY A 166 8.15 -39.58 11.09
C GLY A 166 7.93 -38.12 10.67
N ILE A 167 8.63 -37.65 9.63
CA ILE A 167 8.52 -36.26 9.15
C ILE A 167 7.18 -36.03 8.45
N VAL A 168 6.74 -36.93 7.57
CA VAL A 168 5.43 -36.84 6.91
C VAL A 168 4.30 -36.90 7.95
N GLY A 169 4.39 -37.81 8.92
CA GLY A 169 3.43 -37.91 10.03
C GLY A 169 3.37 -36.63 10.88
N GLY A 170 4.53 -36.05 11.21
CA GLY A 170 4.61 -34.78 11.92
C GLY A 170 4.01 -33.61 11.14
N VAL A 171 4.28 -33.53 9.83
CA VAL A 171 3.67 -32.55 8.91
C VAL A 171 2.14 -32.70 8.88
N MET A 172 1.64 -33.91 8.67
CA MET A 172 0.19 -34.16 8.59
C MET A 172 -0.51 -33.82 9.90
N LEU A 173 0.08 -34.19 11.03
CA LEU A 173 -0.44 -33.84 12.35
C LEU A 173 -0.44 -32.32 12.57
N MET A 174 0.63 -31.60 12.21
CA MET A 174 0.69 -30.15 12.37
C MET A 174 -0.30 -29.41 11.46
N LEU A 175 -0.50 -29.88 10.21
CA LEU A 175 -1.52 -29.34 9.30
C LEU A 175 -2.92 -29.56 9.85
N MET A 176 -3.21 -30.77 10.35
CA MET A 176 -4.49 -31.07 10.99
C MET A 176 -4.74 -30.18 12.21
N LEU A 177 -3.75 -30.02 13.09
CA LEU A 177 -3.86 -29.12 14.25
C LEU A 177 -4.02 -27.66 13.84
N SER A 178 -3.39 -27.23 12.74
CA SER A 178 -3.53 -25.86 12.22
C SER A 178 -4.93 -25.56 11.71
N VAL A 179 -5.65 -26.57 11.21
CA VAL A 179 -7.05 -26.45 10.77
C VAL A 179 -8.02 -26.58 11.96
N CYS A 180 -7.77 -27.53 12.87
CA CYS A 180 -8.68 -27.83 13.98
C CYS A 180 -8.57 -26.87 15.17
N VAL A 181 -7.36 -26.37 15.48
CA VAL A 181 -7.07 -25.60 16.69
C VAL A 181 -6.75 -24.15 16.32
N PHE A 182 -7.74 -23.27 16.45
CA PHE A 182 -7.64 -21.83 16.12
C PHE A 182 -7.14 -21.55 14.68
N PRO A 183 -7.88 -21.98 13.64
CA PRO A 183 -7.49 -21.72 12.26
C PRO A 183 -7.30 -20.21 12.02
N LYS A 184 -6.16 -19.86 11.43
CA LYS A 184 -5.81 -18.49 11.07
C LYS A 184 -5.42 -18.47 9.59
N SER A 185 -6.24 -17.79 8.80
CA SER A 185 -6.05 -17.66 7.35
C SER A 185 -5.35 -16.34 7.02
N ALA A 186 -4.38 -16.41 6.12
CA ALA A 186 -3.75 -15.24 5.51
C ALA A 186 -4.74 -14.49 4.61
N SER A 187 -5.58 -15.22 3.86
CA SER A 187 -6.61 -14.64 2.98
C SER A 187 -7.57 -13.73 3.76
N HIS A 188 -8.08 -14.20 4.90
CA HIS A 188 -8.97 -13.43 5.76
C HIS A 188 -8.27 -12.18 6.33
N GLN A 189 -7.01 -12.30 6.75
CA GLN A 189 -6.26 -11.15 7.28
C GLN A 189 -5.89 -10.14 6.21
N ALA A 190 -5.59 -10.57 4.99
CA ALA A 190 -5.35 -9.68 3.86
C ALA A 190 -6.62 -8.85 3.57
N ALA A 191 -7.79 -9.50 3.54
CA ALA A 191 -9.08 -8.82 3.39
C ALA A 191 -9.39 -7.88 4.57
N ASP A 192 -9.16 -8.31 5.82
CA ASP A 192 -9.36 -7.46 7.00
C ASP A 192 -8.46 -6.22 6.96
N ASN A 193 -7.16 -6.39 6.67
CA ASN A 193 -6.21 -5.27 6.56
C ASN A 193 -6.63 -4.29 5.45
N MET A 194 -7.11 -4.80 4.31
CA MET A 194 -7.61 -3.99 3.22
C MET A 194 -8.86 -3.19 3.64
N ALA A 195 -9.81 -3.84 4.31
CA ALA A 195 -11.01 -3.18 4.83
C ALA A 195 -10.67 -2.11 5.88
N GLU A 196 -9.75 -2.42 6.81
CA GLU A 196 -9.26 -1.48 7.80
C GLU A 196 -8.49 -0.30 7.16
N ALA A 197 -7.79 -0.52 6.04
CA ALA A 197 -7.13 0.55 5.29
C ALA A 197 -8.16 1.46 4.58
N MET A 198 -9.28 0.92 4.09
CA MET A 198 -10.37 1.73 3.52
C MET A 198 -11.02 2.62 4.58
N ILE A 199 -11.21 2.10 5.80
CA ILE A 199 -11.73 2.89 6.93
C ILE A 199 -10.75 4.00 7.30
N ASP A 200 -9.46 3.71 7.36
CA ASP A 200 -8.43 4.74 7.61
C ASP A 200 -8.39 5.78 6.49
N LEU A 201 -8.63 5.38 5.24
CA LEU A 201 -8.73 6.30 4.11
C LEU A 201 -9.93 7.25 4.23
N VAL A 202 -11.06 6.78 4.74
CA VAL A 202 -12.22 7.62 5.10
C VAL A 202 -11.82 8.63 6.18
N ASN A 203 -11.09 8.18 7.21
CA ASN A 203 -10.63 9.06 8.30
C ASN A 203 -9.61 10.09 7.81
N LEU A 204 -8.69 9.68 6.93
CA LEU A 204 -7.74 10.58 6.27
C LEU A 204 -8.47 11.66 5.47
N SER A 205 -9.51 11.28 4.71
CA SER A 205 -10.36 12.24 3.99
C SER A 205 -11.04 13.22 4.95
N LYS A 206 -11.59 12.75 6.08
CA LYS A 206 -12.17 13.63 7.10
C LYS A 206 -11.16 14.64 7.64
N LEU A 207 -9.95 14.19 7.99
CA LEU A 207 -8.88 15.06 8.48
C LEU A 207 -8.45 16.09 7.43
N ALA A 208 -8.27 15.65 6.17
CA ALA A 208 -7.93 16.52 5.06
C ALA A 208 -8.96 17.66 4.89
N TRP A 209 -10.25 17.34 4.95
CA TRP A 209 -11.32 18.34 4.84
C TRP A 209 -11.54 19.17 6.11
N HIS A 210 -11.27 18.64 7.31
CA HIS A 210 -11.43 19.40 8.56
C HIS A 210 -10.54 20.64 8.62
N ALA A 211 -9.37 20.59 7.98
CA ALA A 211 -8.48 21.74 7.83
C ALA A 211 -9.17 22.96 7.17
N THR A 212 -10.17 22.75 6.32
CA THR A 212 -10.90 23.83 5.63
C THR A 212 -11.97 24.52 6.50
N ASN A 213 -12.64 23.76 7.37
CA ASN A 213 -13.79 24.27 8.13
C ASN A 213 -13.40 24.95 9.45
N GLY A 214 -12.27 24.55 10.05
CA GLY A 214 -11.93 24.92 11.43
C GLY A 214 -11.51 26.38 11.64
N ASN A 215 -10.92 27.03 10.63
CA ASN A 215 -10.32 28.36 10.80
C ASN A 215 -11.28 29.49 10.43
N THR A 216 -12.05 29.34 9.35
CA THR A 216 -12.80 30.45 8.75
C THR A 216 -13.88 31.03 9.68
N GLU A 217 -14.66 30.18 10.35
CA GLU A 217 -15.83 30.65 11.11
C GLU A 217 -15.46 31.27 12.46
N LYS A 218 -14.45 30.73 13.15
CA LYS A 218 -13.98 31.23 14.43
C LYS A 218 -13.18 32.52 14.31
N GLN A 219 -12.36 32.63 13.26
CA GLN A 219 -11.50 33.79 13.05
C GLN A 219 -12.33 35.03 12.64
N GLU A 220 -13.38 34.85 11.84
CA GLU A 220 -14.29 35.94 11.47
C GLU A 220 -15.15 36.43 12.63
N THR A 221 -15.66 35.52 13.45
CA THR A 221 -16.48 35.90 14.62
C THR A 221 -15.64 36.69 15.62
N LYS A 222 -14.39 36.28 15.82
CA LYS A 222 -13.43 36.99 16.69
C LYS A 222 -13.10 38.37 16.13
N GLN A 223 -12.73 38.48 14.84
CA GLN A 223 -12.44 39.76 14.20
C GLN A 223 -13.63 40.73 14.21
N ARG A 224 -14.86 40.23 14.01
CA ARG A 224 -16.07 41.07 14.09
C ARG A 224 -16.31 41.58 15.51
N MET A 225 -16.15 40.73 16.53
CA MET A 225 -16.29 41.16 17.92
C MET A 225 -15.20 42.14 18.34
N GLU A 226 -13.96 41.94 17.91
CA GLU A 226 -12.84 42.84 18.21
C GLU A 226 -13.02 44.20 17.53
N ARG A 227 -13.42 44.26 16.25
CA ARG A 227 -13.75 45.53 15.57
C ARG A 227 -14.92 46.27 16.20
N ALA A 228 -15.89 45.55 16.75
CA ALA A 228 -17.06 46.17 17.40
C ALA A 228 -16.75 46.75 18.79
N ARG A 229 -15.60 46.41 19.39
CA ARG A 229 -15.28 46.71 20.80
C ARG A 229 -14.20 47.76 21.02
N GLN A 230 -13.60 48.37 19.98
CA GLN A 230 -12.45 49.25 20.17
C GLN A 230 -12.79 50.75 20.28
N PRO A 231 -12.61 51.34 21.47
CA PRO A 231 -12.23 52.75 21.65
C PRO A 231 -10.70 52.91 21.65
N ASP A 232 -10.21 53.98 21.03
CA ASP A 232 -8.84 54.32 20.55
C ASP A 232 -7.61 54.20 21.50
N GLY A 233 -7.67 53.54 22.66
CA GLY A 233 -6.65 53.70 23.72
C GLY A 233 -5.58 52.61 23.94
N TYR A 234 -5.75 51.38 23.45
CA TYR A 234 -4.98 50.21 23.96
C TYR A 234 -4.30 49.36 22.87
N VAL A 235 -3.29 49.90 22.20
CA VAL A 235 -2.60 49.20 21.08
C VAL A 235 -1.56 48.16 21.54
N LEU A 236 -0.87 48.38 22.68
CA LEU A 236 0.28 47.54 23.07
C LEU A 236 -0.10 46.14 23.59
N LEU A 237 -1.17 46.03 24.40
CA LEU A 237 -1.66 44.74 24.93
C LEU A 237 -2.21 43.82 23.83
N GLN A 238 -2.66 44.41 22.73
CA GLN A 238 -3.30 43.68 21.65
C GLN A 238 -2.30 42.93 20.77
N GLN A 239 -1.07 43.43 20.68
CA GLN A 239 -0.01 42.76 19.94
C GLN A 239 0.39 41.43 20.60
N GLU A 240 0.46 41.38 21.93
CA GLU A 240 0.76 40.13 22.66
C GLU A 240 -0.36 39.09 22.51
N ASP A 241 -1.62 39.53 22.52
CA ASP A 241 -2.78 38.66 22.29
C ASP A 241 -2.84 38.13 20.85
N ASP A 242 -2.49 38.96 19.86
CA ASP A 242 -2.45 38.59 18.45
C ASP A 242 -1.31 37.61 18.15
N ASP A 243 -0.12 37.84 18.70
CA ASP A 243 1.01 36.93 18.54
C ASP A 243 0.75 35.59 19.24
N SER A 244 0.11 35.60 20.41
CA SER A 244 -0.34 34.39 21.10
C SER A 244 -1.39 33.62 20.28
N ALA A 245 -2.33 34.32 19.64
CA ALA A 245 -3.35 33.71 18.78
C ALA A 245 -2.74 33.13 17.49
N ARG A 246 -1.75 33.81 16.89
CA ARG A 246 -1.02 33.32 15.71
C ARG A 246 -0.22 32.07 16.03
N LYS A 247 0.49 32.07 17.16
CA LYS A 247 1.22 30.90 17.65
C LYS A 247 0.26 29.72 17.88
N ALA A 248 -0.84 29.93 18.59
CA ALA A 248 -1.84 28.89 18.82
C ALA A 248 -2.49 28.34 17.52
N ALA A 249 -2.65 29.19 16.50
CA ALA A 249 -3.12 28.76 15.18
C ALA A 249 -2.06 27.92 14.44
N SER A 250 -0.79 28.32 14.52
CA SER A 250 0.35 27.56 13.97
C SER A 250 0.46 26.18 14.63
N ASP A 251 0.45 26.13 15.97
CA ASP A 251 0.55 24.88 16.73
C ASP A 251 -0.60 23.91 16.38
N ARG A 252 -1.81 24.43 16.12
CA ARG A 252 -2.95 23.61 15.67
C ARG A 252 -2.78 23.06 14.25
N ARG A 253 -2.16 23.83 13.34
CA ARG A 253 -1.88 23.37 11.98
C ARG A 253 -0.85 22.25 11.98
N GLU A 254 0.23 22.44 12.73
CA GLU A 254 1.27 21.42 12.91
C GLU A 254 0.66 20.14 13.54
N ALA A 255 -0.18 20.27 14.57
CA ALA A 255 -0.86 19.12 15.16
C ALA A 255 -1.77 18.38 14.16
N ALA A 256 -2.49 19.11 13.31
CA ALA A 256 -3.35 18.52 12.28
C ALA A 256 -2.54 17.83 11.16
N GLU A 257 -1.39 18.40 10.80
CA GLU A 257 -0.45 17.81 9.84
C GLU A 257 0.09 16.47 10.35
N VAL A 258 0.58 16.45 11.59
CA VAL A 258 1.09 15.23 12.25
C VAL A 258 0.00 14.16 12.34
N GLU A 259 -1.25 14.54 12.65
CA GLU A 259 -2.37 13.59 12.70
C GLU A 259 -2.70 13.03 11.31
N CYS A 260 -2.68 13.87 10.28
CA CYS A 260 -2.93 13.47 8.90
C CYS A 260 -1.81 12.55 8.37
N GLU A 261 -0.54 12.87 8.64
CA GLU A 261 0.62 12.03 8.30
C GLU A 261 0.55 10.68 9.00
N LYS A 262 0.24 10.66 10.29
CA LYS A 262 0.05 9.41 11.05
C LYS A 262 -1.04 8.55 10.43
N MET A 263 -2.17 9.14 10.04
CA MET A 263 -3.27 8.41 9.39
C MET A 263 -2.84 7.87 8.02
N LEU A 264 -2.09 8.65 7.24
CA LEU A 264 -1.51 8.21 5.97
C LEU A 264 -0.62 6.98 6.19
N MET A 265 0.28 7.03 7.17
CA MET A 265 1.16 5.90 7.49
C MET A 265 0.40 4.65 7.94
N CYS A 266 -0.70 4.81 8.69
CA CYS A 266 -1.60 3.70 9.04
C CYS A 266 -2.20 3.01 7.79
N VAL A 267 -2.63 3.78 6.78
CA VAL A 267 -3.11 3.24 5.51
C VAL A 267 -2.00 2.43 4.82
N TYR A 268 -0.80 3.00 4.70
CA TYR A 268 0.33 2.33 4.04
C TYR A 268 0.76 1.05 4.74
N ASP A 269 0.91 1.06 6.07
CA ASP A 269 1.29 -0.10 6.87
C ASP A 269 0.31 -1.27 6.67
N LYS A 270 -1.01 -0.99 6.67
CA LYS A 270 -2.03 -2.01 6.41
C LYS A 270 -1.98 -2.55 4.98
N LEU A 271 -1.73 -1.69 3.99
CA LEU A 271 -1.61 -2.11 2.58
C LEU A 271 -0.34 -2.94 2.34
N VAL A 272 0.79 -2.59 2.95
CA VAL A 272 2.03 -3.38 2.92
C VAL A 272 1.80 -4.75 3.55
N LYS A 273 1.17 -4.81 4.73
CA LYS A 273 0.79 -6.09 5.35
C LYS A 273 -0.16 -6.91 4.49
N CYS A 274 -1.05 -6.27 3.72
CA CYS A 274 -1.89 -6.97 2.76
C CYS A 274 -1.04 -7.64 1.67
N ASP A 275 -0.14 -6.89 1.02
CA ASP A 275 0.76 -7.39 -0.02
C ASP A 275 1.66 -8.53 0.48
N GLU A 276 2.18 -8.46 1.71
CA GLU A 276 2.96 -9.54 2.33
C GLU A 276 2.14 -10.83 2.56
N LEU A 277 0.84 -10.69 2.81
CA LEU A 277 -0.06 -11.82 3.08
C LEU A 277 -0.61 -12.46 1.80
N LEU A 278 -0.71 -11.73 0.69
CA LEU A 278 -1.19 -12.26 -0.59
C LEU A 278 -0.45 -13.52 -1.08
N PRO A 279 0.90 -13.59 -1.12
CA PRO A 279 1.60 -14.80 -1.55
C PRO A 279 1.38 -15.97 -0.58
N VAL A 280 1.24 -15.70 0.73
CA VAL A 280 0.92 -16.72 1.73
C VAL A 280 -0.51 -17.24 1.54
N ALA A 281 -1.44 -16.36 1.19
CA ALA A 281 -2.83 -16.68 0.89
C ALA A 281 -2.99 -17.52 -0.39
N ALA A 282 -2.04 -17.45 -1.33
CA ALA A 282 -2.00 -18.35 -2.50
C ALA A 282 -1.92 -19.84 -2.11
N ASN A 283 -1.36 -20.11 -0.93
CA ASN A 283 -1.20 -21.45 -0.38
C ASN A 283 -2.41 -21.88 0.46
N GLU A 284 -3.52 -21.16 0.38
CA GLU A 284 -4.79 -21.49 1.02
C GLU A 284 -5.85 -21.77 -0.04
N VAL A 285 -6.70 -22.77 0.21
CA VAL A 285 -7.89 -23.04 -0.59
C VAL A 285 -9.10 -22.88 0.31
N TYR A 286 -10.05 -22.04 -0.12
CA TYR A 286 -11.34 -21.99 0.53
C TYR A 286 -12.15 -23.22 0.16
N PHE A 287 -12.59 -23.96 1.19
CA PHE A 287 -13.33 -25.20 0.99
C PHE A 287 -14.84 -24.96 1.12
N LYS A 288 -15.28 -24.42 2.26
CA LYS A 288 -16.69 -24.13 2.54
C LYS A 288 -16.83 -23.23 3.75
N THR A 289 -17.99 -22.61 3.88
CA THR A 289 -18.41 -21.96 5.12
C THR A 289 -19.00 -23.01 6.08
N PHE A 290 -18.37 -23.25 7.23
CA PHE A 290 -18.95 -24.04 8.32
C PHE A 290 -19.54 -23.10 9.38
N ARG A 291 -20.85 -23.21 9.65
CA ARG A 291 -21.57 -22.34 10.62
C ARG A 291 -21.39 -20.83 10.37
N GLY A 292 -21.39 -20.40 9.11
CA GLY A 292 -21.20 -19.00 8.76
C GLY A 292 -19.74 -18.51 8.79
N ARG A 293 -18.76 -19.36 9.17
CA ARG A 293 -17.33 -19.02 9.14
C ARG A 293 -16.61 -19.68 7.97
N TRP A 294 -15.75 -18.92 7.29
CA TRP A 294 -14.93 -19.43 6.20
C TRP A 294 -13.92 -20.46 6.73
N CYS A 295 -13.92 -21.66 6.17
CA CYS A 295 -12.92 -22.69 6.47
C CYS A 295 -11.94 -22.77 5.30
N PHE A 296 -10.67 -22.51 5.62
CA PHE A 296 -9.55 -22.60 4.70
C PHE A 296 -8.77 -23.87 4.96
N LEU A 297 -8.38 -24.53 3.88
CA LEU A 297 -7.52 -25.70 3.91
C LEU A 297 -6.15 -25.36 3.31
N PRO A 298 -5.09 -26.05 3.77
CA PRO A 298 -3.76 -25.92 3.18
C PRO A 298 -3.80 -26.37 1.72
N ALA A 299 -3.30 -25.54 0.80
CA ALA A 299 -3.24 -25.86 -0.62
C ALA A 299 -2.03 -26.76 -0.90
N LEU A 300 -2.20 -28.08 -0.81
CA LEU A 300 -1.12 -29.01 -1.16
C LEU A 300 -0.91 -29.00 -2.69
N PRO A 301 0.33 -28.91 -3.20
CA PRO A 301 0.60 -28.83 -4.64
C PRO A 301 0.00 -29.99 -5.44
N TRP A 302 0.06 -31.22 -4.91
CA TRP A 302 -0.51 -32.40 -5.57
C TRP A 302 -2.04 -32.40 -5.56
N LEU A 303 -2.68 -31.79 -4.56
CA LEU A 303 -4.13 -31.60 -4.54
C LEU A 303 -4.59 -30.56 -5.58
N ARG A 304 -3.68 -29.74 -6.13
CA ARG A 304 -4.02 -28.80 -7.21
C ARG A 304 -4.34 -29.51 -8.52
N VAL A 305 -3.70 -30.64 -8.80
CA VAL A 305 -3.70 -31.25 -10.16
C VAL A 305 -4.79 -32.31 -10.32
N SER A 306 -5.11 -33.08 -9.27
CA SER A 306 -5.83 -34.35 -9.46
C SER A 306 -7.21 -34.46 -8.81
N CYS A 307 -7.58 -33.66 -7.81
CA CYS A 307 -8.81 -33.93 -7.03
C CYS A 307 -9.83 -32.79 -6.97
N LEU A 308 -9.55 -31.61 -7.54
CA LEU A 308 -10.51 -30.51 -7.59
C LEU A 308 -10.62 -29.91 -8.99
N GLY A 309 -11.08 -30.74 -9.93
CA GLY A 309 -11.98 -30.27 -11.00
C GLY A 309 -13.39 -29.94 -10.46
N THR A 310 -13.57 -29.84 -9.13
CA THR A 310 -14.83 -29.36 -8.56
C THR A 310 -14.95 -27.87 -8.86
N PRO A 311 -15.91 -27.45 -9.70
CA PRO A 311 -16.22 -26.03 -9.87
C PRO A 311 -16.58 -25.45 -8.50
N GLY A 312 -15.67 -24.68 -7.89
CA GLY A 312 -15.92 -24.07 -6.58
C GLY A 312 -14.74 -23.89 -5.63
N SER A 313 -13.52 -24.35 -5.93
CA SER A 313 -12.36 -24.02 -5.08
C SER A 313 -12.00 -22.55 -5.24
N TRP A 314 -12.41 -21.72 -4.29
CA TRP A 314 -12.16 -20.28 -4.32
C TRP A 314 -10.76 -19.96 -3.80
N ARG A 315 -10.11 -18.98 -4.43
CA ARG A 315 -8.81 -18.41 -4.03
C ARG A 315 -8.95 -16.90 -3.99
N ILE A 316 -8.16 -16.25 -3.14
CA ILE A 316 -8.12 -14.80 -3.10
C ILE A 316 -7.64 -14.24 -4.46
N PRO A 317 -8.35 -13.28 -5.06
CA PRO A 317 -7.98 -12.68 -6.33
C PRO A 317 -6.76 -11.76 -6.13
N GLN A 318 -5.56 -12.34 -6.20
CA GLN A 318 -4.31 -11.67 -5.81
C GLN A 318 -4.03 -10.42 -6.64
N ARG A 319 -4.25 -10.51 -7.96
CA ARG A 319 -3.99 -9.41 -8.88
C ARG A 319 -4.94 -8.25 -8.57
N GLU A 320 -6.22 -8.54 -8.44
CA GLU A 320 -7.26 -7.56 -8.18
C GLU A 320 -7.09 -6.93 -6.78
N MET A 321 -6.66 -7.71 -5.78
CA MET A 321 -6.31 -7.18 -4.45
C MET A 321 -5.09 -6.24 -4.51
N HIS A 322 -4.08 -6.57 -5.30
CA HIS A 322 -2.90 -5.72 -5.49
C HIS A 322 -3.24 -4.43 -6.26
N ASP A 323 -4.08 -4.54 -7.30
CA ASP A 323 -4.59 -3.40 -8.07
C ASP A 323 -5.40 -2.47 -7.15
N LEU A 324 -6.27 -3.04 -6.30
CA LEU A 324 -7.03 -2.29 -5.29
C LEU A 324 -6.10 -1.58 -4.28
N ALA A 325 -5.09 -2.27 -3.75
CA ALA A 325 -4.10 -1.66 -2.86
C ALA A 325 -3.39 -0.48 -3.55
N THR A 326 -3.05 -0.63 -4.83
CA THR A 326 -2.41 0.43 -5.62
C THR A 326 -3.33 1.63 -5.82
N CYS A 327 -4.60 1.42 -6.17
CA CYS A 327 -5.60 2.50 -6.25
C CYS A 327 -5.77 3.22 -4.90
N MET A 328 -5.81 2.49 -3.78
CA MET A 328 -5.91 3.09 -2.45
C MET A 328 -4.71 3.97 -2.10
N ARG A 329 -3.48 3.56 -2.45
CA ARG A 329 -2.28 4.40 -2.28
C ARG A 329 -2.36 5.67 -3.13
N ARG A 330 -2.90 5.58 -4.35
CA ARG A 330 -3.11 6.75 -5.22
C ARG A 330 -4.09 7.74 -4.60
N VAL A 331 -5.27 7.27 -4.16
CA VAL A 331 -6.26 8.11 -3.46
C VAL A 331 -5.67 8.72 -2.19
N ALA A 332 -4.94 7.94 -1.39
CA ALA A 332 -4.30 8.44 -0.16
C ALA A 332 -3.30 9.57 -0.43
N ARG A 333 -2.50 9.46 -1.49
CA ARG A 333 -1.56 10.53 -1.91
C ARG A 333 -2.28 11.79 -2.36
N VAL A 334 -3.38 11.66 -3.12
CA VAL A 334 -4.15 12.83 -3.56
C VAL A 334 -4.83 13.51 -2.37
N LEU A 335 -5.37 12.75 -1.40
CA LEU A 335 -5.93 13.30 -0.17
C LEU A 335 -4.88 14.02 0.70
N TRP A 336 -3.66 13.50 0.75
CA TRP A 336 -2.54 14.17 1.41
C TRP A 336 -2.17 15.49 0.70
N ALA A 337 -2.00 15.47 -0.62
CA ALA A 337 -1.72 16.69 -1.40
C ALA A 337 -2.83 17.74 -1.25
N LEU A 338 -4.09 17.28 -1.17
CA LEU A 338 -5.24 18.13 -0.89
C LEU A 338 -5.15 18.77 0.49
N HIS A 339 -4.80 17.99 1.52
CA HIS A 339 -4.59 18.50 2.87
C HIS A 339 -3.53 19.61 2.91
N VAL A 340 -2.37 19.37 2.28
CA VAL A 340 -1.28 20.37 2.17
C VAL A 340 -1.77 21.63 1.45
N THR A 341 -2.50 21.47 0.34
CA THR A 341 -3.07 22.61 -0.41
C THR A 341 -4.03 23.45 0.44
N PHE A 342 -4.80 22.81 1.33
CA PHE A 342 -5.67 23.53 2.25
C PHE A 342 -4.89 24.28 3.33
N GLN A 343 -3.85 23.67 3.88
CA GLN A 343 -3.02 24.30 4.91
C GLN A 343 -2.26 25.54 4.40
N GLU A 344 -1.69 25.47 3.20
CA GLU A 344 -0.78 26.51 2.71
C GLU A 344 -1.49 27.78 2.23
N GLY A 345 -2.79 27.74 1.94
CA GLY A 345 -3.34 28.87 1.19
C GLY A 345 -4.80 28.91 0.81
N PHE A 346 -5.67 28.14 1.46
CA PHE A 346 -7.12 28.31 1.28
C PHE A 346 -7.72 29.45 2.11
N GLU A 347 -6.91 30.11 2.93
CA GLU A 347 -7.30 31.29 3.71
C GLU A 347 -7.14 32.59 2.88
N GLY A 348 -7.80 33.66 3.31
CA GLY A 348 -7.67 35.00 2.69
C GLY A 348 -8.38 35.13 1.34
N GLU A 349 -7.65 35.56 0.31
CA GLU A 349 -8.19 35.89 -1.02
C GLU A 349 -8.91 34.70 -1.68
N VAL A 350 -8.39 33.47 -1.55
CA VAL A 350 -9.06 32.27 -2.12
C VAL A 350 -10.45 32.07 -1.52
N ALA A 351 -10.59 32.25 -0.20
CA ALA A 351 -11.88 32.13 0.48
C ALA A 351 -12.85 33.26 0.07
N LEU A 352 -12.35 34.48 -0.13
CA LEU A 352 -13.15 35.60 -0.62
C LEU A 352 -13.66 35.35 -2.05
N VAL A 353 -12.77 34.89 -2.93
CA VAL A 353 -13.12 34.52 -4.31
C VAL A 353 -14.15 33.40 -4.34
N LEU A 354 -13.95 32.36 -3.52
CA LEU A 354 -14.88 31.25 -3.39
C LEU A 354 -16.28 31.72 -2.98
N ARG A 355 -16.38 32.61 -1.99
CA ARG A 355 -17.66 33.15 -1.54
C ARG A 355 -18.33 34.06 -2.57
N ARG A 356 -17.55 34.78 -3.37
CA ARG A 356 -18.06 35.72 -4.36
C ARG A 356 -18.52 35.04 -5.63
N HIS A 357 -17.80 34.02 -6.09
CA HIS A 357 -17.99 33.42 -7.41
C HIS A 357 -18.59 32.01 -7.39
N PHE A 358 -18.61 31.33 -6.23
CA PHE A 358 -19.11 29.95 -6.13
C PHE A 358 -20.26 29.83 -5.12
N PRO A 359 -21.16 28.85 -5.31
CA PRO A 359 -22.22 28.59 -4.34
C PRO A 359 -21.64 28.30 -2.94
N PRO A 360 -22.22 28.86 -1.86
CA PRO A 360 -21.70 28.68 -0.51
C PRO A 360 -21.76 27.21 -0.03
N THR A 361 -22.54 26.37 -0.70
CA THR A 361 -22.63 24.93 -0.41
C THR A 361 -21.56 24.11 -1.12
N LEU A 362 -20.87 24.63 -2.15
CA LEU A 362 -20.03 23.84 -3.04
C LEU A 362 -18.94 23.05 -2.30
N LEU A 363 -18.21 23.70 -1.38
CA LEU A 363 -17.17 23.01 -0.58
C LEU A 363 -17.78 21.96 0.35
N LYS A 364 -18.94 22.24 0.95
CA LYS A 364 -19.66 21.29 1.81
C LYS A 364 -20.16 20.09 0.98
N ASP A 365 -20.62 20.34 -0.24
CA ASP A 365 -21.09 19.32 -1.17
C ASP A 365 -19.93 18.46 -1.67
N LEU A 366 -18.76 19.04 -1.98
CA LEU A 366 -17.53 18.30 -2.34
C LEU A 366 -17.04 17.43 -1.18
N GLN A 367 -16.99 17.99 0.03
CA GLN A 367 -16.63 17.25 1.24
C GLN A 367 -17.60 16.08 1.49
N ALA A 368 -18.91 16.36 1.54
CA ALA A 368 -19.92 15.36 1.85
C ALA A 368 -19.98 14.25 0.79
N SER A 369 -19.85 14.60 -0.49
CA SER A 369 -19.88 13.63 -1.59
C SER A 369 -18.60 12.78 -1.67
N SER A 370 -17.41 13.36 -1.50
CA SER A 370 -16.15 12.60 -1.46
C SER A 370 -16.11 11.63 -0.28
N GLN A 371 -16.48 12.09 0.92
CA GLN A 371 -16.56 11.23 2.10
C GLN A 371 -17.64 10.14 1.94
N GLY A 372 -18.81 10.50 1.40
CA GLY A 372 -19.89 9.54 1.12
C GLY A 372 -19.44 8.42 0.19
N ALA A 373 -18.73 8.76 -0.89
CA ALA A 373 -18.19 7.79 -1.83
C ALA A 373 -17.17 6.83 -1.17
N LEU A 374 -16.25 7.33 -0.34
CA LEU A 374 -15.30 6.49 0.39
C LEU A 374 -16.00 5.60 1.43
N VAL A 375 -17.02 6.13 2.13
CA VAL A 375 -17.82 5.38 3.10
C VAL A 375 -18.59 4.25 2.42
N GLU A 376 -19.19 4.49 1.24
CA GLU A 376 -19.87 3.46 0.46
C GLU A 376 -18.91 2.32 0.08
N LEU A 377 -17.69 2.64 -0.35
CA LEU A 377 -16.66 1.63 -0.66
C LEU A 377 -16.24 0.83 0.59
N ALA A 378 -15.96 1.52 1.69
CA ALA A 378 -15.54 0.89 2.95
C ALA A 378 -16.65 0.01 3.57
N GLN A 379 -17.92 0.38 3.39
CA GLN A 379 -19.06 -0.42 3.84
C GLN A 379 -19.36 -1.61 2.92
N ALA A 380 -19.04 -1.48 1.63
CA ALA A 380 -19.22 -2.55 0.66
C ALA A 380 -18.19 -3.68 0.87
N PHE A 381 -16.94 -3.33 1.07
CA PHE A 381 -15.86 -4.29 1.17
C PHE A 381 -15.74 -4.91 2.58
N PRO A 382 -15.42 -6.22 2.73
CA PRO A 382 -15.35 -7.28 1.71
C PRO A 382 -16.68 -8.06 1.56
N TYR A 383 -17.76 -7.64 2.21
CA TYR A 383 -18.92 -8.51 2.46
C TYR A 383 -20.11 -8.28 1.52
N GLN A 384 -20.21 -7.12 0.87
CA GLN A 384 -21.30 -6.84 -0.07
C GLN A 384 -20.99 -7.44 -1.45
N PRO A 385 -22.01 -7.86 -2.21
CA PRO A 385 -21.80 -8.44 -3.53
C PRO A 385 -21.30 -7.43 -4.56
N ALA A 386 -21.56 -6.15 -4.34
CA ALA A 386 -21.16 -5.03 -5.18
C ALA A 386 -21.13 -3.76 -4.32
N ALA A 387 -20.28 -2.80 -4.69
CA ALA A 387 -20.32 -1.48 -4.09
C ALA A 387 -21.40 -0.60 -4.76
N SER A 388 -22.02 0.31 -3.99
CA SER A 388 -22.87 1.36 -4.56
C SER A 388 -22.01 2.36 -5.35
N SER A 389 -22.50 2.82 -6.50
CA SER A 389 -21.88 3.88 -7.30
C SER A 389 -22.50 5.26 -7.07
N LEU A 390 -23.51 5.36 -6.19
CA LEU A 390 -24.28 6.59 -5.97
C LEU A 390 -23.39 7.72 -5.43
N GLY A 391 -22.62 7.46 -4.37
CA GLY A 391 -21.73 8.44 -3.77
C GLY A 391 -20.66 8.91 -4.76
N LEU A 392 -20.05 7.98 -5.49
CA LEU A 392 -19.04 8.29 -6.52
C LEU A 392 -19.61 9.14 -7.66
N THR A 393 -20.82 8.81 -8.13
CA THR A 393 -21.50 9.57 -9.18
C THR A 393 -21.80 10.99 -8.70
N ARG A 394 -22.29 11.14 -7.46
CA ARG A 394 -22.53 12.46 -6.85
C ARG A 394 -21.23 13.26 -6.73
N PHE A 395 -20.15 12.65 -6.26
CA PHE A 395 -18.85 13.33 -6.14
C PHE A 395 -18.34 13.80 -7.50
N THR A 396 -18.37 12.91 -8.51
CA THR A 396 -17.95 13.24 -9.89
C THR A 396 -18.78 14.39 -10.47
N GLN A 397 -20.10 14.38 -10.22
CA GLN A 397 -20.99 15.47 -10.65
C GLN A 397 -20.60 16.80 -10.01
N VAL A 398 -20.39 16.85 -8.68
CA VAL A 398 -20.01 18.08 -7.98
C VAL A 398 -18.64 18.60 -8.45
N VAL A 399 -17.68 17.71 -8.71
CA VAL A 399 -16.39 18.07 -9.31
C VAL A 399 -16.58 18.64 -10.72
N SER A 400 -17.43 18.03 -11.55
CA SER A 400 -17.74 18.55 -12.88
C SER A 400 -18.39 19.93 -12.83
N ASP A 401 -19.28 20.17 -11.87
CA ASP A 401 -19.90 21.48 -11.67
C ASP A 401 -18.88 22.53 -11.20
N LEU A 402 -17.95 22.17 -10.31
CA LEU A 402 -16.82 23.02 -9.92
C LEU A 402 -16.00 23.48 -11.15
N ILE A 403 -15.61 22.55 -12.02
CA ILE A 403 -14.82 22.85 -13.21
C ILE A 403 -15.63 23.72 -14.18
N ARG A 404 -16.90 23.37 -14.43
CA ARG A 404 -17.79 24.12 -15.33
C ARG A 404 -17.96 25.58 -14.87
N ILE A 405 -18.24 25.80 -13.58
CA ILE A 405 -18.38 27.16 -13.03
C ILE A 405 -17.06 27.92 -13.23
N SER A 406 -15.91 27.29 -12.95
CA SER A 406 -14.63 27.96 -13.13
C SER A 406 -14.32 28.32 -14.58
N GLU A 407 -14.67 27.46 -15.53
CA GLU A 407 -14.51 27.76 -16.96
C GLU A 407 -15.43 28.90 -17.40
N GLU A 408 -16.67 28.91 -16.92
CA GLU A 408 -17.64 29.97 -17.22
C GLU A 408 -17.19 31.33 -16.69
N GLN A 409 -16.62 31.38 -15.47
CA GLN A 409 -15.98 32.58 -14.94
C GLN A 409 -14.80 33.03 -15.82
N ARG A 410 -13.94 32.10 -16.24
CA ARG A 410 -12.81 32.40 -17.13
C ARG A 410 -13.30 32.96 -18.48
N ARG A 411 -14.31 32.33 -19.09
CA ARG A 411 -14.89 32.78 -20.36
C ARG A 411 -15.58 34.14 -20.22
N SER A 412 -16.32 34.37 -19.15
CA SER A 412 -17.01 35.63 -18.88
C SER A 412 -16.02 36.77 -18.69
N ALA A 413 -14.94 36.53 -17.95
CA ALA A 413 -13.84 37.47 -17.82
C ALA A 413 -13.25 37.81 -19.19
N VAL A 414 -12.82 36.82 -19.99
CA VAL A 414 -12.27 37.05 -21.35
C VAL A 414 -13.24 37.83 -22.25
N GLN A 415 -14.55 37.56 -22.18
CA GLN A 415 -15.55 38.30 -22.95
C GLN A 415 -15.69 39.75 -22.51
N SER A 416 -15.62 40.03 -21.21
CA SER A 416 -15.65 41.40 -20.69
C SER A 416 -14.45 42.23 -21.20
N LEU A 417 -13.29 41.59 -21.37
CA LEU A 417 -12.09 42.22 -21.92
C LEU A 417 -12.23 42.56 -23.38
N ARG A 418 -12.74 41.60 -24.16
CA ARG A 418 -13.01 41.82 -25.58
C ARG A 418 -14.02 42.94 -25.80
N ARG A 419 -15.00 43.11 -24.92
CA ARG A 419 -15.97 44.22 -25.00
C ARG A 419 -15.39 45.55 -24.52
N GLY A 420 -14.55 45.54 -23.49
CA GLY A 420 -13.89 46.76 -22.97
C GLY A 420 -12.79 47.32 -23.88
N GLY A 421 -12.05 46.44 -24.56
CA GLY A 421 -10.91 46.83 -25.41
C GLY A 421 -11.29 47.51 -26.74
N VAL A 422 -12.54 47.45 -27.17
CA VAL A 422 -12.98 47.98 -28.48
C VAL A 422 -13.27 49.50 -28.44
N SER A 423 -13.22 50.14 -27.27
CA SER A 423 -13.35 51.61 -27.17
C SER A 423 -12.01 52.34 -27.00
N ARG A 424 -10.90 51.82 -27.52
CA ARG A 424 -9.80 52.69 -27.93
C ARG A 424 -10.18 53.30 -29.28
N GLN A 425 -11.02 54.34 -29.21
CA GLN A 425 -11.22 55.24 -30.34
C GLN A 425 -9.81 55.72 -30.74
N PRO A 426 -9.34 55.48 -31.97
CA PRO A 426 -8.06 56.01 -32.40
C PRO A 426 -8.18 57.53 -32.28
N SER A 427 -7.47 58.10 -31.30
CA SER A 427 -7.31 59.54 -31.16
C SER A 427 -6.49 59.98 -32.38
N SER A 428 -7.20 60.25 -33.48
CA SER A 428 -6.70 60.75 -34.76
C SER A 428 -6.13 62.18 -34.67
N ASP A 429 -6.15 62.81 -33.50
CA ASP A 429 -5.95 64.27 -33.38
C ASP A 429 -4.58 64.72 -32.85
N LYS A 430 -3.58 63.85 -32.73
CA LYS A 430 -2.24 64.26 -32.24
C LYS A 430 -1.02 63.89 -33.09
N LEU A 431 -1.20 63.41 -34.33
CA LEU A 431 -0.09 63.16 -35.26
C LEU A 431 0.20 64.31 -36.25
N SER A 432 -0.43 65.48 -36.12
CA SER A 432 -0.22 66.64 -37.01
C SER A 432 0.59 67.82 -36.44
N ARG A 433 1.19 67.72 -35.24
CA ARG A 433 1.93 68.85 -34.63
C ARG A 433 3.38 68.65 -34.20
N PHE A 434 4.01 67.52 -34.53
CA PHE A 434 5.42 67.28 -34.13
C PHE A 434 6.36 67.04 -35.31
N ASN A 435 6.15 67.74 -36.43
CA ASN A 435 7.08 67.72 -37.55
C ASN A 435 7.34 69.11 -38.15
N SER A 436 7.94 69.99 -37.34
CA SER A 436 8.69 71.16 -37.82
C SER A 436 9.55 71.68 -36.69
N ASN A 437 10.87 71.78 -36.94
CA ASN A 437 11.94 72.27 -36.08
C ASN A 437 12.68 71.18 -35.29
N LEU A 438 13.71 70.62 -35.92
CA LEU A 438 15.09 70.86 -35.44
C LEU A 438 16.08 70.35 -36.48
N SER A 439 16.51 71.27 -37.34
CA SER A 439 17.73 71.19 -38.12
C SER A 439 18.88 71.77 -37.29
N GLY A 440 19.98 71.01 -37.19
CA GLY A 440 21.30 71.54 -36.85
C GLY A 440 21.79 71.19 -35.46
N PHE A 441 22.73 70.24 -35.37
CA PHE A 441 24.12 70.57 -35.02
C PHE A 441 25.05 69.38 -35.29
N SER A 442 26.25 69.73 -35.73
CA SER A 442 27.36 68.89 -36.17
C SER A 442 28.12 68.19 -35.03
N ALA A 443 28.65 67.00 -35.36
CA ALA A 443 29.92 66.33 -34.96
C ALA A 443 30.86 67.04 -33.95
N PRO A 444 31.70 66.34 -33.14
CA PRO A 444 32.56 65.26 -33.67
C PRO A 444 32.98 64.08 -32.75
N VAL A 445 33.56 63.12 -33.47
CA VAL A 445 34.54 62.07 -33.13
C VAL A 445 35.43 62.34 -31.92
N GLY A 446 35.59 61.33 -31.06
CA GLY A 446 36.60 61.27 -30.01
C GLY A 446 36.78 59.87 -29.46
N THR A 447 37.77 59.15 -30.00
CA THR A 447 38.36 57.91 -29.46
C THR A 447 39.08 58.18 -28.15
N ASN A 448 38.97 57.27 -27.16
CA ASN A 448 40.08 56.85 -26.29
C ASN A 448 39.64 55.68 -25.39
N GLY A 449 40.43 54.60 -25.40
CA GLY A 449 40.34 53.53 -24.42
C GLY A 449 41.22 53.78 -23.20
N PHE A 450 41.06 52.97 -22.14
CA PHE A 450 42.15 52.44 -21.31
C PHE A 450 41.64 51.49 -20.20
N HIS A 451 42.40 50.39 -20.03
CA HIS A 451 42.68 49.51 -18.89
C HIS A 451 41.65 49.10 -17.82
N GLY A 452 41.71 47.79 -17.49
CA GLY A 452 41.13 47.14 -16.30
C GLY A 452 41.78 47.55 -14.97
N PRO A 453 41.56 46.79 -13.87
CA PRO A 453 42.33 45.55 -13.70
C PRO A 453 41.58 44.40 -12.99
N ALA A 454 42.30 43.29 -12.89
CA ALA A 454 41.91 42.01 -12.34
C ALA A 454 42.15 41.85 -10.82
N SER A 455 41.39 40.91 -10.22
CA SER A 455 41.70 40.03 -9.06
C SER A 455 41.74 40.69 -7.65
N PRO A 456 41.60 39.95 -6.50
CA PRO A 456 41.83 38.50 -6.31
C PRO A 456 40.92 37.71 -5.30
N SER A 457 41.03 36.37 -5.38
CA SER A 457 41.00 35.28 -4.36
C SER A 457 40.33 35.40 -2.97
N SER A 458 39.57 34.35 -2.57
CA SER A 458 39.76 33.47 -1.38
C SER A 458 38.43 32.76 -1.02
N SER A 459 38.22 31.44 -1.19
CA SER A 459 38.59 30.28 -0.35
C SER A 459 38.04 30.24 1.10
N VAL A 460 37.55 29.04 1.50
CA VAL A 460 37.25 28.49 2.85
C VAL A 460 35.84 28.77 3.40
N LEU A 461 34.92 27.80 3.50
CA LEU A 461 34.59 26.89 4.62
C LEU A 461 33.39 26.03 4.12
N GLY A 462 33.08 24.80 4.51
CA GLY A 462 33.54 23.88 5.54
C GLY A 462 32.50 22.73 5.58
N ALA A 463 32.96 21.48 5.42
CA ALA A 463 32.12 20.28 5.52
C ALA A 463 31.85 19.92 6.99
N PRO A 464 30.67 19.39 7.35
CA PRO A 464 30.43 18.90 8.71
C PRO A 464 30.99 17.47 8.93
N PRO A 465 31.29 17.11 10.19
CA PRO A 465 32.17 16.00 10.52
C PRO A 465 31.49 14.63 10.54
N ARG A 466 32.26 13.61 10.16
CA ARG A 466 32.07 12.21 10.54
C ARG A 466 32.41 12.04 12.02
N LEU A 467 31.50 11.43 12.79
CA LEU A 467 31.79 10.84 14.09
C LEU A 467 31.80 9.32 13.95
N ALA A 468 32.90 8.73 14.40
CA ALA A 468 33.12 7.30 14.48
C ALA A 468 32.54 6.72 15.78
N ASP A 469 32.02 5.51 15.65
CA ASP A 469 32.12 4.35 16.53
C ASP A 469 31.97 4.51 18.06
N LEU A 470 30.87 3.96 18.57
CA LEU A 470 30.90 3.08 19.75
C LEU A 470 30.07 1.83 19.47
N SER A 471 30.77 0.70 19.50
CA SER A 471 30.26 -0.66 19.33
C SER A 471 29.32 -1.07 20.47
N SER A 472 28.19 -1.70 20.13
CA SER A 472 27.64 -2.77 20.95
C SER A 472 27.00 -3.84 20.06
N SER A 473 27.38 -5.08 20.33
CA SER A 473 27.21 -6.25 19.49
C SER A 473 25.76 -6.73 19.46
N GLY A 474 25.22 -6.93 18.25
CA GLY A 474 23.95 -7.60 18.02
C GLY A 474 23.95 -8.28 16.65
N LEU A 475 24.23 -9.59 16.65
CA LEU A 475 24.18 -10.48 15.49
C LEU A 475 22.78 -10.48 14.87
N HIS A 476 22.62 -9.84 13.70
CA HIS A 476 21.55 -10.14 12.76
C HIS A 476 22.13 -10.22 11.34
N HIS A 477 21.94 -11.39 10.71
CA HIS A 477 22.31 -11.63 9.32
C HIS A 477 21.47 -10.76 8.38
N ASN A 478 22.20 -10.05 7.51
CA ASN A 478 21.74 -9.43 6.28
C ASN A 478 21.42 -10.48 5.20
N GLU A 479 20.35 -10.24 4.44
CA GLU A 479 20.28 -10.54 3.00
C GLU A 479 19.26 -9.57 2.38
N ALA A 480 19.76 -8.51 1.72
CA ALA A 480 19.77 -8.35 0.27
C ALA A 480 18.39 -7.98 -0.31
N ALA A 481 18.06 -6.68 -0.22
CA ALA A 481 17.04 -6.06 -1.04
C ALA A 481 17.49 -6.10 -2.51
N ALA A 482 16.95 -7.03 -3.28
CA ALA A 482 17.10 -7.08 -4.72
C ALA A 482 16.45 -5.82 -5.33
N ALA A 483 17.28 -5.02 -5.98
CA ALA A 483 16.87 -3.88 -6.79
C ALA A 483 15.90 -4.35 -7.88
N ALA A 484 14.66 -3.85 -7.82
CA ALA A 484 13.73 -3.93 -8.94
C ALA A 484 14.28 -3.08 -10.10
N PRO A 485 14.36 -3.57 -11.34
CA PRO A 485 14.77 -2.75 -12.46
C PRO A 485 13.71 -1.67 -12.71
N GLY A 486 14.13 -0.42 -12.52
CA GLY A 486 13.34 0.76 -12.86
C GLY A 486 12.98 0.73 -14.34
N ARG A 487 11.72 0.42 -14.64
CA ARG A 487 11.14 0.57 -15.97
C ARG A 487 10.79 2.04 -16.14
N SER A 488 11.69 2.80 -16.74
CA SER A 488 11.43 4.15 -17.21
C SER A 488 10.27 4.11 -18.23
N MET A 489 9.09 4.59 -17.83
CA MET A 489 8.03 4.94 -18.78
C MET A 489 8.48 6.19 -19.52
N GLN A 490 9.23 5.97 -20.60
CA GLN A 490 9.48 6.96 -21.63
C GLN A 490 8.17 7.15 -22.39
N TRP A 491 7.55 8.32 -22.22
CA TRP A 491 6.41 8.75 -23.02
C TRP A 491 6.85 8.83 -24.49
N GLN A 492 6.55 7.80 -25.27
CA GLN A 492 6.62 7.87 -26.73
C GLN A 492 5.36 8.55 -27.23
N SER A 493 5.53 9.79 -27.66
CA SER A 493 4.61 10.54 -28.48
C SER A 493 4.29 9.74 -29.75
N ALA A 494 3.02 9.41 -29.92
CA ALA A 494 2.50 8.85 -31.16
C ALA A 494 2.60 9.93 -32.27
N GLN A 495 3.50 9.70 -33.23
CA GLN A 495 3.50 10.35 -34.53
C GLN A 495 2.87 9.42 -35.57
N ASP A 496 2.11 10.04 -36.47
CA ASP A 496 1.68 9.60 -37.79
C ASP A 496 0.67 8.45 -37.96
N THR A 497 -0.57 8.84 -38.26
CA THR A 497 -1.20 8.48 -39.55
C THR A 497 -2.09 9.63 -40.01
N GLY A 498 -1.73 10.23 -41.15
CA GLY A 498 -2.46 11.33 -41.76
C GLY A 498 -3.71 10.89 -42.53
N MET A 499 -4.69 11.79 -42.58
CA MET A 499 -5.42 12.22 -43.79
C MET A 499 -6.14 13.52 -43.44
N GLY A 500 -5.72 14.63 -44.06
CA GLY A 500 -6.57 15.82 -44.22
C GLY A 500 -7.59 15.58 -45.37
N PRO A 501 -8.60 16.47 -45.55
CA PRO A 501 -8.28 17.89 -45.72
C PRO A 501 -9.21 18.91 -45.02
N GLY A 502 -8.68 20.13 -44.85
CA GLY A 502 -9.46 21.37 -44.88
C GLY A 502 -9.44 22.23 -43.62
N VAL A 503 -8.26 22.65 -43.13
CA VAL A 503 -8.17 23.75 -42.16
C VAL A 503 -7.76 25.03 -42.89
N VAL A 504 -8.67 26.01 -42.89
CA VAL A 504 -8.41 27.40 -43.29
C VAL A 504 -7.31 27.95 -42.36
N GLN A 505 -6.12 28.19 -42.91
CA GLN A 505 -5.06 28.94 -42.23
C GLN A 505 -5.51 30.40 -42.12
N SER A 506 -6.04 30.77 -40.95
CA SER A 506 -6.06 32.16 -40.52
C SER A 506 -4.66 32.48 -39.99
N GLU A 507 -3.89 33.29 -40.72
CA GLU A 507 -2.70 33.95 -40.17
C GLU A 507 -3.12 34.81 -38.98
N GLY A 508 -2.99 34.26 -37.77
CA GLY A 508 -3.07 35.04 -36.54
C GLY A 508 -1.71 35.65 -36.29
N THR A 509 -1.62 36.98 -36.29
CA THR A 509 -0.49 37.72 -35.72
C THR A 509 -0.19 37.16 -34.32
N PRO A 510 1.10 36.90 -33.99
CA PRO A 510 1.46 36.52 -32.63
C PRO A 510 0.94 37.61 -31.70
N LEU A 511 0.14 37.20 -30.70
CA LEU A 511 -0.29 38.12 -29.65
C LEU A 511 0.98 38.63 -28.97
N ASP A 512 1.16 39.94 -28.97
CA ASP A 512 2.28 40.58 -28.28
C ASP A 512 2.23 40.23 -26.79
N GLU A 513 3.37 40.17 -26.13
CA GLU A 513 3.49 39.81 -24.71
C GLU A 513 2.64 40.73 -23.81
N GLU A 514 2.44 41.99 -24.25
CA GLU A 514 1.52 42.96 -23.65
C GLU A 514 0.04 42.55 -23.73
N ASP A 515 -0.39 41.86 -24.80
CA ASP A 515 -1.76 41.34 -24.91
C ASP A 515 -1.98 40.15 -23.97
N LEU A 516 -0.94 39.33 -23.74
CA LEU A 516 -0.98 38.24 -22.77
C LEU A 516 -1.03 38.75 -21.32
N GLU A 517 -0.27 39.81 -21.01
CA GLU A 517 -0.36 40.50 -19.71
C GLU A 517 -1.72 41.19 -19.52
N SER A 518 -2.25 41.86 -20.56
CA SER A 518 -3.58 42.47 -20.53
C SER A 518 -4.70 41.43 -20.33
N ILE A 519 -4.60 40.27 -20.98
CA ILE A 519 -5.54 39.16 -20.79
C ILE A 519 -5.41 38.57 -19.38
N ALA A 520 -4.19 38.51 -18.82
CA ALA A 520 -3.94 38.00 -17.48
C ALA A 520 -4.42 38.95 -16.38
N GLU A 521 -4.21 40.26 -16.55
CA GLU A 521 -4.58 41.33 -15.63
C GLU A 521 -6.10 41.44 -15.50
N ALA A 522 -6.82 41.16 -16.58
CA ALA A 522 -8.22 41.45 -16.66
C ALA A 522 -9.11 40.18 -16.54
N LEU A 523 -8.46 39.04 -16.26
CA LEU A 523 -9.04 37.85 -15.61
C LEU A 523 -9.19 38.06 -14.08
N ASP A 524 -9.75 39.21 -13.69
CA ASP A 524 -9.80 39.84 -12.35
C ASP A 524 -10.65 39.09 -11.30
N ILE A 525 -10.52 37.76 -11.28
CA ILE A 525 -11.03 36.89 -10.21
C ILE A 525 -10.13 37.03 -8.98
N PHE A 526 -8.82 37.20 -9.19
CA PHE A 526 -7.84 37.42 -8.13
C PHE A 526 -7.17 38.78 -8.34
N PRO A 527 -6.94 39.55 -7.26
CA PRO A 527 -6.32 40.86 -7.38
C PRO A 527 -4.93 40.75 -8.02
N PRO A 528 -4.46 41.74 -8.80
CA PRO A 528 -3.14 41.74 -9.43
C PRO A 528 -2.01 42.03 -8.42
N THR A 529 -2.05 41.35 -7.28
CA THR A 529 -1.03 41.38 -6.23
C THR A 529 -0.27 40.06 -6.24
N SER A 530 0.95 40.04 -5.71
CA SER A 530 1.72 38.80 -5.53
C SER A 530 0.92 37.72 -4.77
N ALA A 531 0.10 38.14 -3.79
CA ALA A 531 -0.81 37.27 -3.06
C ALA A 531 -1.92 36.72 -3.96
N GLY A 532 -2.54 37.55 -4.81
CA GLY A 532 -3.57 37.11 -5.74
C GLY A 532 -3.06 36.13 -6.80
N TYR A 533 -1.84 36.32 -7.31
CA TYR A 533 -1.20 35.34 -8.19
C TYR A 533 -0.98 33.99 -7.50
N ALA A 534 -0.49 33.99 -6.26
CA ALA A 534 -0.34 32.76 -5.47
C ALA A 534 -1.71 32.07 -5.23
N SER A 535 -2.74 32.84 -4.89
CA SER A 535 -4.12 32.35 -4.74
C SER A 535 -4.68 31.74 -6.03
N LYS A 536 -4.40 32.35 -7.19
CA LYS A 536 -4.78 31.85 -8.51
C LYS A 536 -4.15 30.47 -8.79
N VAL A 537 -2.84 30.33 -8.55
CA VAL A 537 -2.13 29.05 -8.74
C VAL A 537 -2.68 27.97 -7.81
N ARG A 538 -2.92 28.30 -6.54
CA ARG A 538 -3.49 27.38 -5.54
C ARG A 538 -4.90 26.94 -5.90
N TRP A 539 -5.72 27.85 -6.41
CA TRP A 539 -7.07 27.54 -6.87
C TRP A 539 -7.07 26.54 -8.02
N PHE A 540 -6.22 26.72 -9.04
CA PHE A 540 -6.09 25.76 -10.13
C PHE A 540 -5.48 24.43 -9.68
N SER A 541 -4.54 24.45 -8.74
CA SER A 541 -3.99 23.24 -8.12
C SER A 541 -5.09 22.45 -7.40
N PHE A 542 -5.96 23.13 -6.65
CA PHE A 542 -7.12 22.50 -6.00
C PHE A 542 -8.08 21.87 -7.01
N GLN A 543 -8.41 22.56 -8.11
CA GLN A 543 -9.26 22.01 -9.17
C GLN A 543 -8.67 20.75 -9.78
N PHE A 544 -7.38 20.78 -10.10
CA PHE A 544 -6.65 19.64 -10.62
C PHE A 544 -6.69 18.46 -9.62
N LEU A 545 -6.43 18.72 -8.34
CA LEU A 545 -6.50 17.69 -7.30
C LEU A 545 -7.91 17.11 -7.13
N MET A 546 -8.98 17.92 -7.26
CA MET A 546 -10.37 17.42 -7.24
C MET A 546 -10.68 16.51 -8.41
N GLN A 547 -10.24 16.88 -9.62
CA GLN A 547 -10.41 16.06 -10.81
C GLN A 547 -9.62 14.74 -10.68
N GLN A 548 -8.36 14.83 -10.25
CA GLN A 548 -7.52 13.66 -10.01
C GLN A 548 -8.11 12.75 -8.91
N LEU A 549 -8.65 13.32 -7.83
CA LEU A 549 -9.30 12.55 -6.77
C LEU A 549 -10.53 11.80 -7.31
N ALA A 550 -11.36 12.44 -8.14
CA ALA A 550 -12.52 11.80 -8.75
C ALA A 550 -12.12 10.63 -9.66
N GLU A 551 -11.08 10.80 -10.47
CA GLU A 551 -10.55 9.76 -11.35
C GLU A 551 -9.99 8.57 -10.55
N GLU A 552 -9.13 8.83 -9.56
CA GLU A 552 -8.54 7.79 -8.72
C GLU A 552 -9.59 7.06 -7.87
N MET A 553 -10.65 7.74 -7.42
CA MET A 553 -11.78 7.11 -6.73
C MET A 553 -12.62 6.24 -7.67
N LYS A 554 -12.73 6.58 -8.96
CA LYS A 554 -13.39 5.75 -9.97
C LYS A 554 -12.58 4.48 -10.27
N ASP A 555 -11.26 4.60 -10.38
CA ASP A 555 -10.33 3.46 -10.49
C ASP A 555 -10.46 2.54 -9.27
N MET A 556 -10.43 3.12 -8.07
CA MET A 556 -10.58 2.38 -6.82
C MET A 556 -11.95 1.69 -6.71
N HIS A 557 -13.03 2.34 -7.13
CA HIS A 557 -14.36 1.72 -7.19
C HIS A 557 -14.36 0.54 -8.15
N THR A 558 -13.81 0.69 -9.35
CA THR A 558 -13.72 -0.40 -10.34
C THR A 558 -12.90 -1.59 -9.79
N ALA A 559 -11.72 -1.33 -9.21
CA ALA A 559 -10.92 -2.36 -8.57
C ALA A 559 -11.67 -3.06 -7.42
N THR A 560 -12.41 -2.29 -6.61
CA THR A 560 -13.25 -2.83 -5.53
C THR A 560 -14.33 -3.76 -6.09
N GLN A 561 -15.01 -3.37 -7.17
CA GLN A 561 -16.03 -4.22 -7.83
C GLN A 561 -15.43 -5.52 -8.36
N LEU A 562 -14.24 -5.47 -8.97
CA LEU A 562 -13.54 -6.66 -9.46
C LEU A 562 -13.21 -7.62 -8.32
N VAL A 563 -12.73 -7.10 -7.19
CA VAL A 563 -12.46 -7.93 -6.01
C VAL A 563 -13.75 -8.50 -5.42
N LEU A 564 -14.82 -7.70 -5.27
CA LEU A 564 -16.11 -8.16 -4.73
C LEU A 564 -16.77 -9.21 -5.63
N ALA A 565 -16.68 -9.05 -6.95
CA ALA A 565 -17.18 -10.02 -7.92
C ALA A 565 -16.42 -11.35 -7.84
N ALA A 566 -15.12 -11.28 -7.56
CA ALA A 566 -14.27 -12.45 -7.38
C ALA A 566 -14.46 -13.11 -6.01
N LEU A 567 -14.76 -12.37 -4.93
CA LEU A 567 -14.93 -12.89 -3.57
C LEU A 567 -16.07 -13.93 -3.45
N PRO A 568 -15.97 -14.89 -2.50
CA PRO A 568 -16.99 -15.90 -2.35
C PRO A 568 -18.25 -15.25 -1.77
N LYS A 569 -19.39 -15.43 -2.43
CA LYS A 569 -20.65 -14.84 -1.99
C LYS A 569 -20.93 -15.27 -0.55
N PRO A 570 -21.22 -14.34 0.38
CA PRO A 570 -21.58 -14.72 1.74
C PRO A 570 -22.78 -15.67 1.67
N PRO A 571 -22.85 -16.68 2.56
CA PRO A 571 -24.02 -17.54 2.60
C PRO A 571 -25.25 -16.65 2.74
N LYS A 572 -26.25 -16.83 1.86
CA LYS A 572 -27.52 -16.10 1.99
C LYS A 572 -27.96 -16.29 3.44
N LYS A 573 -27.86 -15.22 4.26
CA LYS A 573 -28.45 -15.24 5.60
C LYS A 573 -29.88 -15.68 5.34
N ARG A 574 -30.27 -16.87 5.82
CA ARG A 574 -31.68 -17.27 5.83
C ARG A 574 -32.36 -16.06 6.41
N ARG A 575 -33.19 -15.38 5.60
CA ARG A 575 -33.94 -14.20 6.06
C ARG A 575 -34.46 -14.62 7.43
N PRO A 576 -34.11 -13.91 8.52
CA PRO A 576 -34.64 -14.26 9.83
C PRO A 576 -36.14 -14.40 9.60
N GLY A 577 -36.64 -15.63 9.73
CA GLY A 577 -37.99 -15.96 9.30
C GLY A 577 -38.90 -14.92 9.91
N THR A 578 -39.79 -14.37 9.10
CA THR A 578 -40.72 -13.27 9.35
C THR A 578 -41.50 -13.46 10.66
N ARG A 579 -40.83 -13.41 11.80
CA ARG A 579 -41.41 -13.26 13.13
C ARG A 579 -41.40 -11.76 13.32
N GLY A 580 -42.58 -11.18 13.11
CA GLY A 580 -42.81 -9.74 13.09
C GLY A 580 -42.12 -9.06 14.27
N LEU A 581 -41.06 -8.31 13.97
CA LEU A 581 -40.61 -7.23 14.82
C LEU A 581 -41.12 -5.95 14.17
N LEU A 582 -42.28 -5.51 14.66
CA LEU A 582 -42.69 -4.11 14.67
C LEU A 582 -41.59 -3.33 15.40
N LEU A 583 -40.80 -2.55 14.66
CA LEU A 583 -40.02 -1.46 15.22
C LEU A 583 -40.85 -0.18 15.11
N PRO A 584 -41.01 0.61 16.18
CA PRO A 584 -41.63 1.93 16.08
C PRO A 584 -40.69 2.88 15.33
N GLN A 585 -41.30 3.76 14.53
CA GLN A 585 -40.64 4.81 13.74
C GLN A 585 -39.93 5.84 14.60
#